data_AF-A0A7K6D218-F1
#
_entry.id   AF-A0A7K6D218-F1
#
_cell.length_a   1.000
_cell.length_b   1.000
_cell.length_c   1.000
_cell.angle_alpha   90.00
_cell.angle_beta   90.00
_cell.angle_gamma   90.00
#
_symmetry.space_group_name_H-M   'P 1'
#
loop_
_entity.id
_entity.type
_entity.pdbx_description
1 polymer ?
#
loop_
_entity_poly.entity_id
_entity_poly.type
_entity_poly.pdbx_seq_one_letter_code
_entity_poly.pdbx_strand_id
1 'polypeptide(L)'
;LVSAINRVQLLGRVGQDPIMRQVEGKNPVTIFSLATNEMWRTGDSEVSQGGESARALCDISQKTTWHRISVFRPGLRDVTYQYVRKGARIFVEGKIDYGEYTDKNNVRRQATTIIAGKEQNTKVPL
;
A
#
# COMPACT_ATOMS: atom_id res chain seq x y z
N LEU A 1 -17.46 -7.73 21.31
CA LEU A 1 -16.86 -8.81 20.50
C LEU A 1 -16.24 -8.19 19.26
N VAL A 2 -14.91 -8.15 19.18
CA VAL A 2 -14.22 -7.87 17.90
C VAL A 2 -14.14 -9.22 17.19
N SER A 3 -14.97 -9.44 16.18
CA SER A 3 -15.12 -10.76 15.55
C SER A 3 -14.12 -11.03 14.43
N ALA A 4 -13.42 -10.01 13.91
CA ALA A 4 -12.49 -10.14 12.80
C ALA A 4 -11.43 -9.02 12.82
N ILE A 5 -10.24 -9.32 12.32
CA ILE A 5 -9.12 -8.38 12.18
C ILE A 5 -8.89 -8.11 10.69
N ASN A 6 -8.94 -6.85 10.30
CA ASN A 6 -8.51 -6.37 8.98
C ASN A 6 -7.50 -5.24 9.20
N ARG A 7 -6.21 -5.57 9.08
CA ARG A 7 -5.10 -4.66 9.30
C ARG A 7 -4.06 -4.81 8.21
N VAL A 8 -3.60 -3.68 7.69
CA VAL A 8 -2.49 -3.59 6.74
C VAL A 8 -1.45 -2.62 7.27
N GLN A 9 -0.19 -3.02 7.15
CA GLN A 9 0.97 -2.20 7.44
C GLN A 9 1.88 -2.20 6.21
N LEU A 10 2.18 -1.00 5.69
CA LEU A 10 3.07 -0.82 4.55
C LEU A 10 4.15 0.19 4.89
N LEU A 11 5.35 -0.07 4.38
CA LEU A 11 6.43 0.91 4.34
C LEU A 11 6.91 1.01 2.90
N GLY A 12 6.73 2.18 2.29
CA GLY A 12 6.96 2.31 0.85
C GLY A 12 7.29 3.74 0.43
N ARG A 13 7.36 3.94 -0.89
CA ARG A 13 7.57 5.25 -1.50
C ARG A 13 6.34 5.71 -2.25
N VAL A 14 6.01 6.99 -2.10
CA VAL A 14 4.88 7.62 -2.78
C VAL A 14 5.16 7.75 -4.27
N GLY A 15 4.24 7.26 -5.12
CA GLY A 15 4.42 7.26 -6.58
C GLY A 15 4.08 8.57 -7.27
N GLN A 16 3.15 9.32 -6.70
CA GLN A 16 2.63 10.58 -7.22
C GLN A 16 2.18 11.48 -6.08
N ASP A 17 2.16 12.80 -6.30
CA ASP A 17 1.67 13.72 -5.28
C ASP A 17 0.22 13.38 -4.90
N PRO A 18 -0.15 13.48 -3.61
CA PRO A 18 -1.50 13.20 -3.18
C PRO A 18 -2.52 14.14 -3.83
N ILE A 19 -3.65 13.57 -4.23
CA ILE A 19 -4.77 14.30 -4.82
C ILE A 19 -5.92 14.33 -3.83
N MET A 20 -6.40 15.52 -3.48
CA MET A 20 -7.63 15.67 -2.72
C MET A 20 -8.83 15.61 -3.68
N ARG A 21 -9.78 14.73 -3.39
CA ARG A 21 -11.07 14.66 -4.08
C ARG A 21 -12.17 15.02 -3.10
N GLN A 22 -13.01 15.96 -3.51
CA GLN A 22 -14.24 16.32 -2.82
C GLN A 22 -15.39 16.08 -3.79
N VAL A 23 -16.28 15.17 -3.42
CA VAL A 23 -17.49 14.87 -4.19
C VAL A 23 -18.66 15.44 -3.41
N GLU A 24 -19.61 16.07 -4.11
CA GLU A 24 -20.80 16.64 -3.49
C GLU A 24 -21.55 15.60 -2.65
N GLY A 25 -21.92 15.98 -1.42
CA GLY A 25 -22.55 15.09 -0.45
C GLY A 25 -21.67 13.99 0.14
N LYS A 26 -20.35 13.95 -0.16
CA LYS A 26 -19.41 12.98 0.41
C LYS A 26 -18.25 13.65 1.15
N ASN A 27 -17.75 12.96 2.17
CA ASN A 27 -16.56 13.41 2.90
C ASN A 27 -15.35 13.48 1.95
N PRO A 28 -14.54 14.55 2.02
CA PRO A 28 -13.34 14.67 1.19
C PRO A 28 -12.36 13.54 1.48
N VAL A 29 -11.56 13.19 0.47
CA VAL A 29 -10.58 12.12 0.57
C VAL A 29 -9.27 12.53 -0.10
N THR A 30 -8.15 12.27 0.57
CA THR A 30 -6.80 12.41 -0.04
C THR A 30 -6.35 11.04 -0.52
N ILE A 31 -5.94 10.94 -1.78
CA ILE A 31 -5.59 9.69 -2.44
C ILE A 31 -4.19 9.78 -3.02
N PHE A 32 -3.39 8.73 -2.83
CA PHE A 32 -2.06 8.60 -3.45
C PHE A 32 -1.72 7.13 -3.70
N SER A 33 -0.66 6.89 -4.50
CA SER A 33 -0.11 5.54 -4.70
C SER A 33 1.16 5.33 -3.87
N LEU A 34 1.34 4.10 -3.36
CA LEU A 34 2.51 3.70 -2.59
C LEU A 34 3.13 2.44 -3.22
N ALA A 35 4.41 2.53 -3.60
CA ALA A 35 5.20 1.39 -4.03
C ALA A 35 5.84 0.69 -2.83
N THR A 36 5.70 -0.63 -2.75
CA THR A 36 6.55 -1.50 -1.92
C THR A 36 7.36 -2.42 -2.83
N ASN A 37 8.60 -2.70 -2.42
CA ASN A 37 9.51 -3.52 -3.20
C ASN A 37 9.83 -4.80 -2.44
N GLU A 38 9.82 -5.92 -3.14
CA GLU A 38 10.31 -7.21 -2.68
C GLU A 38 11.54 -7.58 -3.50
N MET A 39 12.64 -7.92 -2.83
CA MET A 39 13.86 -8.41 -3.45
C MET A 39 14.07 -9.86 -3.03
N TRP A 40 14.33 -10.73 -4.00
CA TRP A 40 14.60 -12.14 -3.74
C TRP A 40 15.72 -12.62 -4.66
N ARG A 41 16.52 -13.57 -4.19
CA ARG A 41 17.57 -14.19 -5.01
C ARG A 41 16.95 -15.30 -5.83
N THR A 42 17.19 -15.26 -7.14
CA THR A 42 16.83 -16.31 -8.09
C THR A 42 18.12 -16.91 -8.62
N GLY A 43 18.28 -18.22 -8.52
CA GLY A 43 19.45 -18.93 -9.04
C GLY A 43 19.58 -20.27 -8.36
N ASP A 44 19.71 -21.32 -9.16
CA ASP A 44 19.95 -22.65 -8.62
C ASP A 44 21.29 -22.64 -7.88
N SER A 45 21.23 -23.07 -6.62
CA SER A 45 22.42 -23.46 -5.89
C SER A 45 22.92 -24.76 -6.51
N GLU A 46 23.49 -24.71 -7.71
CA GLU A 46 24.27 -25.83 -8.22
C GLU A 46 25.50 -25.94 -7.31
N VAL A 47 25.36 -26.77 -6.29
CA VAL A 47 26.49 -27.31 -5.54
C VAL A 47 27.22 -28.19 -6.55
N SER A 48 28.18 -27.63 -7.27
CA SER A 48 29.08 -28.38 -8.12
C SER A 48 29.75 -29.44 -7.24
N GLN A 49 29.37 -30.71 -7.43
CA GLN A 49 30.07 -31.87 -6.89
C GLN A 49 31.45 -31.91 -7.53
N GLY A 50 32.41 -31.17 -6.97
CA GLY A 50 33.78 -31.18 -7.48
C GLY A 50 34.49 -29.86 -7.30
N GLY A 51 34.80 -29.51 -6.05
CA GLY A 51 36.03 -28.82 -5.62
C GLY A 51 36.41 -27.44 -6.17
N GLU A 52 35.83 -26.95 -7.25
CA GLU A 52 36.14 -25.64 -7.81
C GLU A 52 34.97 -24.71 -7.53
N SER A 53 35.22 -23.67 -6.72
CA SER A 53 34.22 -22.71 -6.26
C SER A 53 33.45 -22.10 -7.44
N ALA A 54 32.30 -22.69 -7.77
CA ALA A 54 31.26 -22.04 -8.52
C ALA A 54 30.86 -20.79 -7.75
N ARG A 55 31.34 -19.62 -8.19
CA ARG A 55 30.75 -18.34 -7.80
C ARG A 55 29.31 -18.39 -8.26
N ALA A 56 28.40 -18.78 -7.37
CA ALA A 56 26.98 -18.82 -7.64
C ALA A 56 26.57 -17.48 -8.25
N LEU A 57 26.26 -17.49 -9.54
CA LEU A 57 25.72 -16.34 -10.25
C LEU A 57 24.26 -16.22 -9.78
N CYS A 58 24.06 -15.72 -8.56
CA CYS A 58 22.71 -15.47 -8.09
C CYS A 58 22.20 -14.19 -8.75
N ASP A 59 21.13 -14.32 -9.53
CA ASP A 59 20.40 -13.16 -10.01
C ASP A 59 19.57 -12.59 -8.86
N ILE A 60 19.58 -11.26 -8.70
CA ILE A 60 18.72 -10.58 -7.74
C ILE A 60 17.49 -10.08 -8.51
N SER A 61 16.34 -10.69 -8.23
CA SER A 61 15.06 -10.29 -8.80
C SER A 61 14.36 -9.28 -7.88
N GLN A 62 13.74 -8.26 -8.48
CA GLN A 62 12.97 -7.23 -7.77
C GLN A 62 11.54 -7.14 -8.31
N LYS A 63 10.56 -7.17 -7.40
CA LYS A 63 9.14 -6.94 -7.71
C LYS A 63 8.66 -5.67 -7.00
N THR A 64 7.92 -4.84 -7.72
CA THR A 64 7.29 -3.63 -7.16
C THR A 64 5.78 -3.80 -7.15
N THR A 65 5.15 -3.66 -5.98
CA THR A 65 3.70 -3.70 -5.81
C THR A 65 3.17 -2.30 -5.53
N TRP A 66 2.20 -1.86 -6.33
CA TRP A 66 1.57 -0.55 -6.22
C TRP A 66 0.26 -0.64 -5.43
N HIS A 67 0.16 0.16 -4.38
CA HIS A 67 -1.00 0.22 -3.51
C HIS A 67 -1.70 1.55 -3.67
N ARG A 68 -3.03 1.54 -3.71
CA ARG A 68 -3.83 2.77 -3.63
C ARG A 68 -4.16 3.04 -2.17
N ILE A 69 -3.81 4.23 -1.69
CA ILE A 69 -4.07 4.67 -0.32
C ILE A 69 -5.14 5.75 -0.33
N SER A 70 -6.16 5.60 0.50
CA SER A 70 -7.24 6.57 0.70
C SER A 70 -7.25 7.06 2.15
N VAL A 71 -7.19 8.37 2.36
CA VAL A 71 -7.21 8.99 3.69
C VAL A 71 -8.49 9.82 3.86
N PHE A 72 -9.41 9.32 4.68
CA PHE A 72 -10.69 9.99 4.96
C PHE A 72 -10.70 10.75 6.28
N ARG A 73 -9.87 10.33 7.25
CA ARG A 73 -9.84 10.91 8.59
C ARG A 73 -9.54 12.42 8.52
N PRO A 74 -10.43 13.29 9.05
CA PRO A 74 -10.16 14.74 9.13
C PRO A 74 -8.83 15.02 9.83
N GLY A 75 -8.11 16.06 9.42
CA GLY A 75 -6.78 16.36 9.92
C GLY A 75 -5.70 15.49 9.27
N LEU A 76 -5.77 14.16 9.40
CA LEU A 76 -4.79 13.26 8.76
C LEU A 76 -4.84 13.40 7.22
N ARG A 77 -6.03 13.48 6.65
CA ARG A 77 -6.25 13.75 5.22
C ARG A 77 -5.56 15.04 4.77
N ASP A 78 -5.70 16.09 5.58
CA ASP A 78 -5.30 17.45 5.23
C ASP A 78 -3.77 17.58 5.37
N VAL A 79 -3.19 17.01 6.44
CA VAL A 79 -1.74 16.85 6.61
C VAL A 79 -1.14 16.03 5.48
N THR A 80 -1.74 14.89 5.12
CA THR A 80 -1.24 14.08 4.00
C THR A 80 -1.22 14.91 2.71
N TYR A 81 -2.28 15.66 2.40
CA TYR A 81 -2.30 16.50 1.20
C TYR A 81 -1.26 17.63 1.25
N GLN A 82 -1.12 18.29 2.40
CA GLN A 82 -0.22 19.43 2.57
C GLN A 82 1.26 19.04 2.55
N TYR A 83 1.63 17.91 3.14
CA TYR A 83 3.04 17.59 3.40
C TYR A 83 3.59 16.39 2.61
N VAL A 84 2.74 15.47 2.17
CA VAL A 84 3.22 14.31 1.40
C VAL A 84 3.45 14.70 -0.05
N ARG A 85 4.58 14.24 -0.60
CA ARG A 85 5.00 14.47 -1.98
C ARG A 85 5.47 13.17 -2.62
N LYS A 86 5.51 13.14 -3.95
CA LYS A 86 6.11 12.05 -4.74
C LYS A 86 7.53 11.74 -4.23
N GLY A 87 7.84 10.46 -4.12
CA GLY A 87 9.14 9.94 -3.66
C GLY A 87 9.28 9.85 -2.14
N ALA A 88 8.40 10.49 -1.36
CA ALA A 88 8.43 10.43 0.10
C ALA A 88 8.34 8.98 0.59
N ARG A 89 9.17 8.63 1.58
CA ARG A 89 9.12 7.32 2.25
C ARG A 89 8.15 7.41 3.42
N ILE A 90 7.09 6.59 3.40
CA ILE A 90 5.99 6.70 4.36
C ILE A 90 5.59 5.32 4.89
N PHE A 91 5.31 5.28 6.18
CA PHE A 91 4.63 4.17 6.84
C PHE A 91 3.12 4.41 6.82
N VAL A 92 2.37 3.42 6.36
CA VAL A 92 0.91 3.45 6.29
C VAL A 92 0.35 2.29 7.10
N GLU A 93 -0.51 2.59 8.06
CA GLU A 93 -1.35 1.62 8.74
C GLU A 93 -2.82 1.88 8.38
N GLY A 94 -3.57 0.81 8.13
CA GLY A 94 -4.96 0.91 7.74
C GLY A 94 -5.63 -0.44 7.61
N LYS A 95 -6.68 -0.48 6.80
CA LYS A 95 -7.45 -1.68 6.45
C LYS A 95 -7.66 -1.77 4.95
N ILE A 96 -7.81 -3.00 4.44
CA ILE A 96 -8.20 -3.21 3.04
C ILE A 96 -9.70 -2.97 2.90
N ASP A 97 -10.06 -2.26 1.84
CA ASP A 97 -11.43 -2.02 1.44
C ASP A 97 -11.57 -2.32 -0.06
N TYR A 98 -12.57 -3.14 -0.40
CA TYR A 98 -12.93 -3.43 -1.78
C TYR A 98 -14.13 -2.57 -2.14
N GLY A 99 -13.88 -1.50 -2.87
CA GLY A 99 -14.92 -0.62 -3.40
C GLY A 99 -15.27 -0.95 -4.84
N GLU A 100 -16.29 -0.30 -5.36
CA GLU A 100 -16.64 -0.32 -6.77
C GLU A 100 -16.70 1.10 -7.31
N TYR A 101 -16.28 1.27 -8.55
CA TYR A 101 -16.48 2.50 -9.30
C TYR A 101 -16.89 2.18 -10.73
N THR A 102 -17.69 3.06 -11.32
CA THR A 102 -18.04 2.97 -12.73
C THR A 102 -17.01 3.73 -13.54
N ASP A 103 -16.42 3.09 -14.55
CA ASP A 103 -15.49 3.74 -15.47
C ASP A 103 -16.23 4.62 -16.50
N LYS A 104 -15.47 5.32 -17.36
CA LYS A 104 -16.04 6.21 -18.39
C LYS A 104 -16.90 5.49 -19.43
N ASN A 105 -16.76 4.17 -19.54
CA ASN A 105 -17.50 3.33 -20.47
C ASN A 105 -18.72 2.68 -19.79
N ASN A 106 -19.11 3.17 -18.61
CA ASN A 106 -20.23 2.66 -17.82
C ASN A 106 -20.03 1.22 -17.32
N VAL A 107 -18.79 0.74 -17.22
CA VAL A 107 -18.47 -0.59 -16.70
C VAL A 107 -18.14 -0.49 -15.21
N ARG A 108 -18.80 -1.31 -14.38
CA ARG A 108 -18.46 -1.43 -12.95
C ARG A 108 -17.11 -2.13 -12.80
N ARG A 109 -16.18 -1.49 -12.11
CA ARG A 109 -14.85 -2.01 -11.79
C ARG A 109 -14.70 -2.10 -10.28
N GLN A 110 -14.13 -3.20 -9.82
CA GLN A 110 -13.70 -3.33 -8.43
C GLN A 110 -12.40 -2.53 -8.24
N ALA A 111 -12.33 -1.76 -7.17
CA ALA A 111 -11.13 -1.07 -6.73
C ALA A 111 -10.74 -1.57 -5.35
N THR A 112 -9.56 -2.15 -5.23
CA THR A 112 -8.96 -2.41 -3.92
C THR A 112 -8.26 -1.14 -3.46
N THR A 113 -8.55 -0.68 -2.24
CA THR A 113 -7.88 0.47 -1.62
C THR A 113 -7.51 0.16 -0.18
N ILE A 114 -6.47 0.81 0.31
CA ILE A 114 -6.11 0.78 1.73
C ILE A 114 -6.63 2.08 2.35
N ILE A 115 -7.57 1.95 3.27
CA ILE A 115 -8.06 3.09 4.05
C ILE A 115 -7.09 3.34 5.18
N ALA A 116 -6.32 4.41 5.08
CA ALA A 116 -5.33 4.77 6.08
C ALA A 116 -5.99 5.38 7.32
N GLY A 117 -5.52 4.94 8.49
CA GLY A 117 -5.97 5.44 9.78
C GLY A 117 -5.87 4.36 10.84
N LYS A 118 -5.45 4.77 12.04
CA LYS A 118 -5.42 3.89 13.21
C LYS A 118 -6.82 3.36 13.54
N GLU A 119 -6.96 2.07 13.71
CA GLU A 119 -8.21 1.47 14.17
C GLU A 119 -8.61 2.06 15.53
N GLN A 120 -9.78 2.70 15.63
CA GLN A 120 -10.24 3.35 16.87
C GLN A 120 -10.80 2.36 17.91
N ASN A 121 -10.85 1.07 17.59
CA ASN A 121 -11.60 0.10 18.38
C ASN A 121 -10.76 -0.71 19.37
N THR A 122 -9.74 -0.10 19.98
CA THR A 122 -9.12 -0.66 21.18
C THR A 122 -9.84 -0.14 22.42
N LYS A 123 -11.17 -0.37 22.50
CA LYS A 123 -11.75 -0.59 23.83
C LYS A 123 -11.20 -1.94 24.28
N VAL A 124 -10.13 -1.91 25.05
CA VAL A 124 -9.73 -3.03 25.90
C VAL A 124 -10.58 -2.90 27.16
N PRO A 125 -11.71 -3.62 27.33
CA PRO A 125 -12.02 -4.07 28.66
C PRO A 125 -11.04 -5.20 28.98
N LEU A 126 -10.48 -5.11 30.19
CA LEU A 126 -9.52 -6.00 30.84
C LEU A 126 -9.67 -7.49 30.47
#